data_AF-A0A968TW65-F1
#
_entry.id   AF-A0A968TW65-F1
#
_cell.length_a   1.000
_cell.length_b   1.000
_cell.length_c   1.000
_cell.angle_alpha   90.00
_cell.angle_beta   90.00
_cell.angle_gamma   90.00
#
_symmetry.space_group_name_H-M   'P 1'
#
loop_
_entity.id
_entity.type
_entity.pdbx_description
1 polymer ?
#
loop_
_entity_poly.entity_id
_entity_poly.type
_entity_poly.pdbx_seq_one_letter_code
_entity_poly.pdbx_strand_id
1 'polypeptide(L)'
;MPSFRLWFGLLLVLLLGQIAALPQMQAYGQEAQSTEAGSNIQLDSPRSAMFTFLTAMSDARNDPSQSEKAYQQAASTLAGAQDLDSRTLRQKCDMLLALLDRIGTVTPEQLPDKTEVLSQKILAFQYFPQHPEHDWIWKEVQGGPRGSIVLAQNSDGTWQFSRTTLTGLPALYESMINLSPRHDSSSQLTDLVAPTWERTPWQGWLNLLIAIFVGVTLGKTTAVMLTRLADRLEKMGARPVP
;
A
#
# COMPACT_ATOMS: atom_id res chain seq x y z
N MET A 1 -25.15 -44.47 -33.66
CA MET A 1 -24.60 -43.17 -33.20
C MET A 1 -25.48 -42.55 -32.11
N PRO A 2 -25.27 -42.92 -30.83
CA PRO A 2 -25.65 -42.06 -29.72
C PRO A 2 -24.62 -42.15 -28.57
N SER A 3 -23.59 -41.32 -28.57
CA SER A 3 -22.64 -41.26 -27.43
C SER A 3 -22.08 -39.86 -27.15
N PHE A 4 -22.40 -38.86 -27.98
CA PHE A 4 -21.83 -37.53 -27.84
C PHE A 4 -22.62 -36.57 -26.92
N ARG A 5 -23.85 -36.93 -26.53
CA ARG A 5 -24.71 -36.07 -25.68
C ARG A 5 -24.50 -36.26 -24.17
N LEU A 6 -23.80 -37.30 -23.74
CA LEU A 6 -23.59 -37.59 -22.31
C LEU A 6 -22.37 -36.89 -21.69
N TRP A 7 -21.43 -36.40 -22.50
CA TRP A 7 -20.25 -35.70 -21.99
C TRP A 7 -20.47 -34.20 -21.72
N PHE A 8 -21.42 -33.55 -22.40
CA PHE A 8 -21.69 -32.11 -22.19
C PHE A 8 -22.52 -31.82 -20.93
N GLY A 9 -23.31 -32.78 -20.44
CA GLY A 9 -24.11 -32.61 -19.23
C GLY A 9 -23.29 -32.66 -17.93
N LEU A 10 -22.20 -33.44 -17.91
CA LEU A 10 -21.37 -33.62 -16.72
C LEU A 10 -20.41 -32.45 -16.47
N LEU A 11 -20.07 -31.69 -17.51
CA LEU A 11 -19.19 -30.52 -17.41
C LEU A 11 -19.93 -29.26 -16.93
N LEU A 12 -21.26 -29.18 -17.11
CA LEU A 12 -22.07 -28.05 -16.62
C LEU A 12 -22.40 -28.16 -15.12
N VAL A 13 -22.50 -29.38 -14.56
CA VAL A 13 -22.80 -29.60 -13.13
C VAL A 13 -21.57 -29.36 -12.24
N LEU A 14 -20.36 -29.55 -12.76
CA LEU A 14 -19.12 -29.23 -12.04
C LEU A 14 -18.81 -27.73 -11.97
N LEU A 15 -19.43 -26.90 -12.81
CA LEU A 15 -19.21 -25.44 -12.85
C LEU A 15 -20.16 -24.64 -11.93
N LEU A 16 -21.22 -25.25 -11.41
CA LEU A 16 -22.21 -24.59 -10.54
C LEU A 16 -22.06 -24.92 -9.04
N GLY A 17 -21.10 -25.76 -8.66
CA GLY A 17 -20.97 -26.30 -7.30
C GLY A 17 -20.02 -25.58 -6.32
N GLN A 18 -19.38 -24.46 -6.69
CA GLN A 18 -18.33 -23.83 -5.86
C GLN A 18 -18.65 -22.43 -5.28
N ILE A 19 -19.90 -21.97 -5.26
CA ILE A 19 -20.26 -20.67 -4.63
C ILE A 19 -20.73 -20.85 -3.19
N ALA A 20 -20.06 -21.70 -2.41
CA ALA A 20 -20.38 -21.90 -0.99
C ALA A 20 -19.09 -21.92 -0.15
N ALA A 21 -18.59 -20.73 0.19
CA ALA A 21 -17.94 -20.39 1.46
C ALA A 21 -17.20 -19.05 1.31
N LEU A 22 -17.83 -17.96 1.71
CA LEU A 22 -17.11 -16.74 2.09
C LEU A 22 -17.51 -16.32 3.51
N PRO A 23 -16.82 -16.85 4.54
CA PRO A 23 -16.74 -16.14 5.80
C PRO A 23 -15.30 -16.13 6.32
N GLN A 24 -14.31 -15.55 5.62
CA GLN A 24 -12.96 -15.38 6.21
C GLN A 24 -12.20 -14.10 5.85
N MET A 25 -12.76 -13.17 5.07
CA MET A 25 -12.05 -11.91 4.74
C MET A 25 -12.11 -10.83 5.82
N GLN A 26 -12.64 -11.11 7.00
CA GLN A 26 -12.64 -10.13 8.10
C GLN A 26 -11.44 -10.26 9.06
N ALA A 27 -10.63 -11.31 8.96
CA ALA A 27 -9.58 -11.57 9.96
C ALA A 27 -8.35 -10.63 9.83
N TYR A 28 -7.93 -10.25 8.62
CA TYR A 28 -6.70 -9.46 8.45
C TYR A 28 -6.89 -7.95 8.71
N GLY A 29 -8.13 -7.45 8.60
CA GLY A 29 -8.47 -6.08 9.02
C GLY A 29 -8.81 -5.95 10.52
N GLN A 30 -9.01 -7.08 11.22
CA GLN A 30 -9.46 -7.08 12.62
C GLN A 30 -8.34 -7.06 13.66
N GLU A 31 -7.10 -7.43 13.33
CA GLU A 31 -5.98 -7.18 14.25
C GLU A 31 -5.68 -5.68 14.39
N ALA A 32 -6.01 -4.86 13.39
CA ALA A 32 -5.92 -3.39 13.46
C ALA A 32 -7.20 -2.72 14.03
N GLN A 33 -8.34 -3.40 14.09
CA GLN A 33 -9.63 -2.81 14.47
C GLN A 33 -10.26 -3.35 15.76
N SER A 34 -9.69 -4.38 16.39
CA SER A 34 -10.24 -4.97 17.64
C SER A 34 -9.69 -4.34 18.92
N THR A 35 -9.03 -3.18 18.85
CA THR A 35 -8.69 -2.40 20.05
C THR A 35 -9.86 -1.49 20.41
N GLU A 36 -10.77 -2.06 21.20
CA GLU A 36 -11.88 -1.35 21.84
C GLU A 36 -11.42 -0.04 22.51
N ALA A 37 -12.32 0.94 22.48
CA ALA A 37 -12.25 2.27 23.04
C ALA A 37 -11.63 2.31 24.44
N GLY A 38 -10.35 2.66 24.51
CA GLY A 38 -9.58 2.76 25.76
C GLY A 38 -8.18 2.19 25.69
N SER A 39 -7.76 1.63 24.53
CA SER A 39 -6.41 1.10 24.38
C SER A 39 -5.37 2.16 24.71
N ASN A 40 -4.62 1.89 25.78
CA ASN A 40 -3.45 2.66 26.16
C ASN A 40 -2.46 2.61 24.98
N ILE A 41 -2.40 3.69 24.19
CA ILE A 41 -1.54 3.77 23.00
C ILE A 41 -0.10 3.61 23.46
N GLN A 42 0.50 2.45 23.22
CA GLN A 42 1.86 2.16 23.64
C GLN A 42 2.86 2.80 22.68
N LEU A 43 3.34 3.99 23.02
CA LEU A 43 4.38 4.71 22.28
C LEU A 43 5.79 4.26 22.72
N ASP A 44 6.08 2.96 22.68
CA ASP A 44 7.29 2.37 23.25
C ASP A 44 8.50 2.29 22.30
N SER A 45 8.33 2.71 21.06
CA SER A 45 9.36 2.72 20.01
C SER A 45 9.10 3.80 18.95
N PRO A 46 10.13 4.22 18.19
CA PRO A 46 9.95 5.11 17.03
C PRO A 46 8.97 4.55 16.01
N ARG A 47 9.01 3.23 15.77
CA ARG A 47 8.06 2.53 14.90
C ARG A 47 6.62 2.75 15.36
N SER A 48 6.31 2.44 16.63
CA SER A 48 4.95 2.61 17.17
C SER A 48 4.46 4.07 17.09
N ALA A 49 5.32 5.03 17.44
CA ALA A 49 4.96 6.45 17.41
C ALA A 49 4.67 6.96 15.98
N MET A 50 5.50 6.60 15.01
CA MET A 50 5.33 6.98 13.61
C MET A 50 4.04 6.38 13.02
N PHE A 51 3.79 5.08 13.21
CA PHE A 51 2.59 4.44 12.68
C PHE A 51 1.32 4.89 13.40
N THR A 52 1.38 5.18 14.70
CA THR A 52 0.24 5.79 15.43
C THR A 52 -0.13 7.14 14.82
N PHE A 53 0.87 7.98 14.50
CA PHE A 53 0.64 9.27 13.84
C PHE A 53 0.04 9.09 12.44
N LEU A 54 0.61 8.22 11.61
CA LEU A 54 0.15 7.97 10.25
C LEU A 54 -1.29 7.43 10.22
N THR A 55 -1.61 6.46 11.08
CA THR A 55 -2.97 5.91 11.20
C THR A 55 -3.95 7.01 11.62
N ALA A 56 -3.61 7.78 12.66
CA ALA A 56 -4.46 8.88 13.12
C ALA A 56 -4.70 9.92 12.00
N MET A 57 -3.66 10.31 11.26
CA MET A 57 -3.80 11.26 10.17
C MET A 57 -4.58 10.69 8.96
N SER A 58 -4.48 9.38 8.71
CA SER A 58 -5.31 8.68 7.74
C SER A 58 -6.79 8.72 8.13
N ASP A 59 -7.10 8.43 9.40
CA ASP A 59 -8.46 8.49 9.94
C ASP A 59 -9.03 9.91 9.83
N ALA A 60 -8.23 10.93 10.14
CA ALA A 60 -8.62 12.33 10.01
C ALA A 60 -8.99 12.73 8.57
N ARG A 61 -8.34 12.14 7.56
CA ARG A 61 -8.59 12.40 6.13
C ARG A 61 -9.79 11.60 5.60
N ASN A 62 -9.95 10.36 6.05
CA ASN A 62 -10.95 9.44 5.52
C ASN A 62 -12.33 9.60 6.19
N ASP A 63 -12.36 10.01 7.47
CA ASP A 63 -13.59 10.21 8.23
C ASP A 63 -13.62 11.59 8.92
N PRO A 64 -14.24 12.60 8.27
CA PRO A 64 -14.36 13.95 8.84
C PRO A 64 -15.06 13.98 10.22
N SER A 65 -15.91 13.00 10.53
CA SER A 65 -16.64 12.94 11.81
C SER A 65 -15.72 12.56 12.98
N GLN A 66 -14.65 11.80 12.71
CA GLN A 66 -13.63 11.39 13.68
C GLN A 66 -12.41 12.32 13.68
N SER A 67 -12.40 13.35 12.82
CA SER A 67 -11.24 14.21 12.59
C SER A 67 -10.66 14.81 13.88
N GLU A 68 -11.49 15.31 14.80
CA GLU A 68 -11.02 15.88 16.06
C GLU A 68 -10.30 14.84 16.94
N LYS A 69 -10.90 13.65 17.10
CA LYS A 69 -10.31 12.54 17.86
C LYS A 69 -8.99 12.08 17.23
N ALA A 70 -8.97 12.01 15.90
CA ALA A 70 -7.79 11.66 15.14
C ALA A 70 -6.64 12.68 15.31
N TYR A 71 -6.93 13.99 15.29
CA TYR A 71 -5.93 15.01 15.61
C TYR A 71 -5.42 14.92 17.04
N GLN A 72 -6.29 14.61 18.02
CA GLN A 72 -5.87 14.39 19.41
C GLN A 72 -4.96 13.17 19.54
N GLN A 73 -5.25 12.10 18.81
CA GLN A 73 -4.40 10.92 18.75
C GLN A 73 -3.05 11.24 18.10
N ALA A 74 -3.03 11.95 16.97
CA ALA A 74 -1.80 12.41 16.33
C ALA A 74 -0.98 13.30 17.29
N ALA A 75 -1.65 14.19 18.03
CA ALA A 75 -1.02 15.08 19.01
C ALA A 75 -0.30 14.33 20.13
N SER A 76 -0.78 13.15 20.54
CA SER A 76 -0.11 12.32 21.55
C SER A 76 1.30 11.84 21.11
N THR A 77 1.56 11.86 19.81
CA THR A 77 2.86 11.50 19.23
C THR A 77 3.80 12.71 19.07
N LEU A 78 3.36 13.94 19.37
CA LEU A 78 4.12 15.17 19.14
C LEU A 78 4.60 15.79 20.48
N ALA A 79 5.90 15.99 20.64
CA ALA A 79 6.45 16.53 21.88
C ALA A 79 6.10 18.01 22.08
N GLY A 80 5.38 18.31 23.17
CA GLY A 80 4.93 19.67 23.48
C GLY A 80 3.64 20.07 22.77
N ALA A 81 2.88 19.13 22.20
CA ALA A 81 1.58 19.43 21.59
C ALA A 81 0.58 20.10 22.56
N GLN A 82 0.68 19.81 23.85
CA GLN A 82 -0.12 20.44 24.90
C GLN A 82 0.09 21.95 25.03
N ASP A 83 1.23 22.45 24.54
CA ASP A 83 1.58 23.88 24.59
C ASP A 83 1.04 24.65 23.36
N LEU A 84 0.45 23.95 22.39
CA LEU A 84 -0.04 24.52 21.13
C LEU A 84 -1.56 24.69 21.15
N ASP A 85 -2.07 25.76 20.54
CA ASP A 85 -3.50 25.88 20.26
C ASP A 85 -3.94 24.89 19.18
N SER A 86 -5.23 24.53 19.17
CA SER A 86 -5.78 23.51 18.27
C SER A 86 -5.56 23.81 16.79
N ARG A 87 -5.52 25.09 16.38
CA ARG A 87 -5.30 25.46 14.98
C ARG A 87 -3.83 25.25 14.59
N THR A 88 -2.90 25.71 15.42
CA THR A 88 -1.46 25.50 15.21
C THR A 88 -1.11 24.02 15.22
N LEU A 89 -1.70 23.25 16.15
CA LEU A 89 -1.52 21.80 16.23
C LEU A 89 -1.94 21.09 14.93
N ARG A 90 -3.16 21.36 14.44
CA ARG A 90 -3.66 20.81 13.17
C ARG A 90 -2.73 21.14 12.01
N GLN A 91 -2.33 22.41 11.91
CA GLN A 91 -1.39 22.86 10.88
C GLN A 91 -0.04 22.10 10.93
N LYS A 92 0.49 21.84 12.13
CA LYS A 92 1.73 21.05 12.30
C LYS A 92 1.53 19.60 11.90
N CYS A 93 0.42 18.97 12.28
CA CYS A 93 0.09 17.61 11.86
C CYS A 93 -0.02 17.50 10.34
N ASP A 94 -0.74 18.42 9.69
CA ASP A 94 -0.89 18.45 8.23
C ASP A 94 0.44 18.65 7.50
N MET A 95 1.28 19.57 7.98
CA MET A 95 2.62 19.79 7.43
C MET A 95 3.51 18.55 7.58
N LEU A 96 3.46 17.87 8.72
CA LEU A 96 4.25 16.67 8.96
C LEU A 96 3.79 15.52 8.06
N LEU A 97 2.48 15.29 7.95
CA LEU A 97 1.94 14.29 7.02
C LEU A 97 2.36 14.60 5.58
N ALA A 98 2.20 15.85 5.15
CA ALA A 98 2.55 16.26 3.80
C ALA A 98 4.06 16.18 3.51
N LEU A 99 4.92 16.26 4.53
CA LEU A 99 6.35 15.99 4.41
C LEU A 99 6.62 14.50 4.25
N LEU A 100 6.00 13.65 5.08
CA LEU A 100 6.13 12.19 4.99
C LEU A 100 5.66 11.70 3.60
N ASP A 101 4.51 12.17 3.10
CA ASP A 101 3.99 11.87 1.76
C ASP A 101 4.97 12.25 0.63
N ARG A 102 5.85 13.24 0.85
CA ARG A 102 6.89 13.65 -0.12
C ARG A 102 8.19 12.87 0.02
N ILE A 103 8.55 12.45 1.24
CA ILE A 103 9.72 11.63 1.50
C ILE A 103 9.53 10.24 0.88
N GLY A 104 8.33 9.68 1.01
CA GLY A 104 7.95 8.39 0.47
C GLY A 104 7.15 7.57 1.47
N THR A 105 6.85 6.32 1.09
CA THR A 105 6.15 5.40 1.99
C THR A 105 7.07 5.02 3.15
N VAL A 106 6.58 5.25 4.37
CA VAL A 106 7.25 4.80 5.59
C VAL A 106 7.00 3.31 5.77
N THR A 107 8.06 2.50 5.82
CA THR A 107 7.93 1.05 6.06
C THR A 107 8.40 0.67 7.47
N PRO A 108 7.89 -0.42 8.05
CA PRO A 108 8.31 -0.87 9.38
C PRO A 108 9.82 -1.09 9.51
N GLU A 109 10.48 -1.54 8.45
CA GLU A 109 11.91 -1.88 8.43
C GLU A 109 12.81 -0.64 8.55
N GLN A 110 12.31 0.54 8.16
CA GLN A 110 13.05 1.80 8.27
C GLN A 110 13.11 2.32 9.72
N LEU A 111 12.31 1.76 10.63
CA LEU A 111 12.10 2.29 11.97
C LEU A 111 12.44 1.23 13.01
N PRO A 112 13.24 1.56 14.04
CA PRO A 112 13.57 0.59 15.06
C PRO A 112 12.35 0.23 15.91
N ASP A 113 12.15 -1.06 16.18
CA ASP A 113 11.15 -1.51 17.15
C ASP A 113 11.64 -1.45 18.60
N LYS A 114 10.75 -1.82 19.52
CA LYS A 114 11.02 -1.88 20.96
C LYS A 114 12.24 -2.75 21.28
N THR A 115 12.40 -3.89 20.61
CA THR A 115 13.51 -4.82 20.89
C THR A 115 14.83 -4.21 20.46
N GLU A 116 14.86 -3.58 19.29
CA GLU A 116 16.03 -2.85 18.76
C GLU A 116 16.38 -1.64 19.62
N VAL A 117 15.38 -0.85 20.03
CA VAL A 117 15.57 0.30 20.94
C VAL A 117 16.21 -0.13 22.25
N LEU A 118 15.70 -1.20 22.88
CA LEU A 118 16.21 -1.69 24.16
C LEU A 118 17.62 -2.28 24.04
N SER A 119 17.87 -3.06 22.99
CA SER A 119 19.18 -3.71 22.78
C SER A 119 20.29 -2.71 22.41
N GLN A 120 19.96 -1.70 21.60
CA GLN A 120 20.92 -0.69 21.14
C GLN A 120 20.94 0.57 22.02
N LYS A 121 20.06 0.66 23.03
CA LYS A 121 19.91 1.83 23.93
C LYS A 121 19.68 3.13 23.16
N ILE A 122 18.80 3.08 22.16
CA ILE A 122 18.47 4.23 21.32
C ILE A 122 17.62 5.21 22.14
N LEU A 123 18.05 6.46 22.26
CA LEU A 123 17.29 7.53 22.94
C LEU A 123 16.69 8.54 21.96
N ALA A 124 17.25 8.63 20.77
CA ALA A 124 16.77 9.45 19.67
C ALA A 124 17.01 8.72 18.35
N PHE A 125 16.03 8.80 17.45
CA PHE A 125 16.08 8.21 16.13
C PHE A 125 15.76 9.28 15.09
N GLN A 126 16.71 9.51 14.18
CA GLN A 126 16.55 10.48 13.10
C GLN A 126 16.10 9.76 11.83
N TYR A 127 14.82 9.90 11.51
CA TYR A 127 14.24 9.32 10.30
C TYR A 127 14.76 10.02 9.04
N PHE A 128 14.84 11.35 9.06
CA PHE A 128 15.20 12.17 7.90
C PHE A 128 16.20 13.29 8.28
N PRO A 129 17.23 13.62 7.46
CA PRO A 129 17.53 13.09 6.11
C PRO A 129 18.56 11.93 6.04
N GLN A 130 18.93 11.28 7.15
CA GLN A 130 20.11 10.39 7.17
C GLN A 130 19.92 9.00 6.53
N HIS A 131 18.69 8.55 6.29
CA HIS A 131 18.46 7.23 5.71
C HIS A 131 18.92 7.17 4.23
N PRO A 132 19.66 6.14 3.78
CA PRO A 132 20.14 6.03 2.40
C PRO A 132 19.03 6.09 1.33
N GLU A 133 17.82 5.66 1.69
CA GLU A 133 16.65 5.72 0.80
C GLU A 133 16.20 7.16 0.50
N HIS A 134 16.72 8.15 1.23
CA HIS A 134 16.44 9.57 1.02
C HIS A 134 17.48 10.28 0.13
N ASP A 135 18.49 9.57 -0.38
CA ASP A 135 19.56 10.15 -1.23
C ASP A 135 19.03 10.85 -2.48
N TRP A 136 17.89 10.40 -3.00
CA TRP A 136 17.26 11.01 -4.18
C TRP A 136 16.79 12.45 -3.91
N ILE A 137 16.41 12.78 -2.67
CA ILE A 137 15.91 14.12 -2.30
C ILE A 137 16.99 15.17 -2.47
N TRP A 138 18.25 14.82 -2.20
CA TRP A 138 19.40 15.71 -2.39
C TRP A 138 19.67 16.05 -3.86
N LYS A 139 19.18 15.22 -4.80
CA LYS A 139 19.31 15.47 -6.24
C LYS A 139 18.22 16.42 -6.76
N GLU A 140 17.05 16.39 -6.13
CA GLU A 140 15.88 17.16 -6.56
C GLU A 140 15.75 18.51 -5.83
N VAL A 141 16.14 18.59 -4.55
CA VAL A 141 16.04 19.83 -3.75
C VAL A 141 17.33 20.63 -3.84
N GLN A 142 17.30 21.73 -4.59
CA GLN A 142 18.41 22.67 -4.66
C GLN A 142 18.73 23.26 -3.27
N GLY A 143 19.95 23.03 -2.78
CA GLY A 143 20.40 23.47 -1.46
C GLY A 143 20.07 22.52 -0.30
N GLY A 144 19.45 21.38 -0.59
CA GLY A 144 19.14 20.33 0.37
C GLY A 144 17.99 20.66 1.34
N PRO A 145 17.48 19.65 2.06
CA PRO A 145 16.43 19.85 3.04
C PRO A 145 16.89 20.68 4.25
N ARG A 146 16.03 21.58 4.73
CA ARG A 146 16.31 22.45 5.88
C ARG A 146 15.59 21.99 7.14
N GLY A 147 16.15 21.00 7.80
CA GLY A 147 15.61 20.45 9.04
C GLY A 147 15.75 18.94 9.10
N SER A 148 15.10 18.33 10.08
CA SER A 148 15.15 16.89 10.30
C SER A 148 13.85 16.39 10.93
N ILE A 149 13.48 15.15 10.65
CA ILE A 149 12.42 14.44 11.35
C ILE A 149 13.08 13.50 12.35
N VAL A 150 13.01 13.87 13.63
CA VAL A 150 13.59 13.13 14.75
C VAL A 150 12.49 12.71 15.70
N LEU A 151 12.47 11.43 16.05
CA LEU A 151 11.72 10.88 17.17
C LEU A 151 12.67 10.73 18.35
N ALA A 152 12.23 11.11 19.55
CA ALA A 152 13.03 11.00 20.76
C ALA A 152 12.19 10.40 21.88
N GLN A 153 12.87 9.68 22.78
CA GLN A 153 12.25 9.20 24.00
C GLN A 153 12.16 10.34 25.03
N ASN A 154 10.95 10.56 25.54
CA ASN A 154 10.69 11.50 26.61
C ASN A 154 11.09 10.93 27.98
N SER A 155 11.04 11.78 29.01
CA SER A 155 11.32 11.38 30.40
C SER A 155 10.36 10.31 30.96
N ASP A 156 9.17 10.19 30.39
CA ASP A 156 8.16 9.17 30.75
C ASP A 156 8.36 7.84 29.99
N GLY A 157 9.38 7.76 29.13
CA GLY A 157 9.68 6.59 28.32
C GLY A 157 8.91 6.51 27.00
N THR A 158 8.01 7.46 26.71
CA THR A 158 7.24 7.50 25.46
C THR A 158 8.06 8.08 24.32
N TRP A 159 7.87 7.54 23.12
CA TRP A 159 8.48 8.04 21.90
C TRP A 159 7.56 9.05 21.22
N GLN A 160 8.11 10.21 20.90
CA GLN A 160 7.39 11.28 20.23
C GLN A 160 8.27 11.97 19.19
N PHE A 161 7.65 12.60 18.20
CA PHE A 161 8.34 13.57 17.34
C PHE A 161 8.88 14.69 18.22
N SER A 162 10.19 14.87 18.19
CA SER A 162 10.90 15.79 19.06
C SER A 162 10.47 17.26 18.84
N ARG A 163 10.69 18.10 19.85
CA ARG A 163 10.45 19.55 19.75
C ARG A 163 11.24 20.18 18.60
N THR A 164 12.45 19.70 18.31
CA THR A 164 13.27 20.18 17.19
C THR A 164 12.64 19.88 15.83
N THR A 165 11.96 18.72 15.69
CA THR A 165 11.14 18.42 14.50
C THR A 165 10.02 19.45 14.35
N LEU A 166 9.27 19.74 15.41
CA LEU A 166 8.13 20.65 15.35
C LEU A 166 8.52 22.11 15.07
N THR A 167 9.63 22.57 15.66
CA THR A 167 10.15 23.92 15.42
C THR A 167 10.76 24.05 14.03
N GLY A 168 11.47 23.02 13.54
CA GLY A 168 12.06 22.98 12.21
C GLY A 168 11.08 22.70 11.07
N LEU A 169 9.87 22.22 11.38
CA LEU A 169 8.88 21.78 10.40
C LEU A 169 8.57 22.80 9.28
N PRO A 170 8.37 24.11 9.56
CA PRO A 170 8.07 25.08 8.51
C PRO A 170 9.21 25.23 7.50
N ALA A 171 10.45 25.34 7.98
CA ALA A 171 11.63 25.46 7.12
C ALA A 171 11.87 24.18 6.29
N LEU A 172 11.63 23.02 6.90
CA LEU A 172 11.73 21.73 6.22
C LEU A 172 10.65 21.63 5.12
N TYR A 173 9.40 21.95 5.45
CA TYR A 173 8.28 21.97 4.51
C TYR A 173 8.53 22.91 3.32
N GLU A 174 8.97 24.14 3.57
CA GLU A 174 9.31 25.10 2.52
C GLU A 174 10.44 24.60 1.61
N SER A 175 11.47 23.96 2.17
CA SER A 175 12.57 23.40 1.37
C SER A 175 12.13 22.24 0.48
N MET A 176 11.05 21.54 0.83
CA MET A 176 10.57 20.36 0.12
C MET A 176 9.30 20.61 -0.71
N ILE A 177 8.78 21.84 -0.75
CA ILE A 177 7.47 22.14 -1.35
C ILE A 177 7.39 21.80 -2.85
N ASN A 178 8.53 21.88 -3.56
CA ASN A 178 8.63 21.57 -4.99
C ASN A 178 8.69 20.06 -5.29
N LEU A 179 8.88 19.22 -4.27
CA LEU A 179 8.83 17.77 -4.45
C LEU A 179 7.38 17.33 -4.58
N SER A 180 7.09 16.56 -5.63
CA SER A 180 5.81 15.88 -5.77
C SER A 180 5.68 14.79 -4.70
N PRO A 181 4.47 14.61 -4.10
CA PRO A 181 4.21 13.47 -3.22
C PRO A 181 4.54 12.16 -3.93
N ARG A 182 5.30 11.28 -3.27
CA ARG A 182 5.74 10.01 -3.82
C ARG A 182 4.96 8.89 -3.15
N HIS A 183 3.88 8.49 -3.79
CA HIS A 183 3.21 7.24 -3.45
C HIS A 183 3.94 6.16 -4.22
N ASP A 184 4.57 5.23 -3.52
CA ASP A 184 5.27 4.14 -4.19
C ASP A 184 4.22 3.26 -4.88
N SER A 185 4.00 3.47 -6.18
CA SER A 185 2.94 2.79 -6.93
C SER A 185 3.14 1.28 -6.98
N SER A 186 4.35 0.81 -6.68
CA SER A 186 4.71 -0.60 -6.54
C SER A 186 3.91 -1.27 -5.42
N SER A 187 3.74 -0.60 -4.26
CA SER A 187 3.01 -1.16 -3.12
C SER A 187 1.52 -1.24 -3.38
N GLN A 188 0.95 -0.26 -4.09
CA GLN A 188 -0.45 -0.31 -4.52
C GLN A 188 -0.71 -1.47 -5.47
N LEU A 189 0.22 -1.75 -6.39
CA LEU A 189 0.09 -2.90 -7.29
C LEU A 189 0.21 -4.22 -6.53
N THR A 190 1.12 -4.32 -5.55
CA THR A 190 1.19 -5.51 -4.71
C THR A 190 -0.05 -5.67 -3.86
N ASP A 191 -0.62 -4.61 -3.31
CA ASP A 191 -1.84 -4.69 -2.49
C ASP A 191 -3.09 -5.06 -3.31
N LEU A 192 -3.13 -4.67 -4.59
CA LEU A 192 -4.19 -5.07 -5.51
C LEU A 192 -4.04 -6.53 -5.97
N VAL A 193 -2.82 -7.02 -6.13
CA VAL A 193 -2.54 -8.35 -6.71
C VAL A 193 -2.34 -9.43 -5.64
N ALA A 194 -1.82 -9.09 -4.46
CA ALA A 194 -1.57 -10.02 -3.35
C ALA A 194 -2.83 -10.76 -2.90
N PRO A 195 -4.01 -10.13 -2.74
CA PRO A 195 -5.22 -10.84 -2.38
C PRO A 195 -5.62 -11.85 -3.45
N THR A 196 -5.40 -11.52 -4.73
CA THR A 196 -5.66 -12.45 -5.84
C THR A 196 -4.69 -13.63 -5.79
N TRP A 197 -3.43 -13.40 -5.43
CA TRP A 197 -2.42 -14.43 -5.31
C TRP A 197 -2.70 -15.41 -4.18
N GLU A 198 -3.03 -14.89 -2.99
CA GLU A 198 -3.29 -15.70 -1.79
C GLU A 198 -4.59 -16.47 -1.87
N ARG A 199 -5.64 -15.88 -2.46
CA ARG A 199 -6.97 -16.50 -2.54
C ARG A 199 -7.12 -17.50 -3.67
N THR A 200 -6.25 -17.44 -4.68
CA THR A 200 -6.34 -18.36 -5.82
C THR A 200 -5.57 -19.63 -5.48
N PRO A 201 -6.25 -20.78 -5.26
CA PRO A 201 -5.55 -22.03 -5.04
C PRO A 201 -4.64 -22.33 -6.24
N TRP A 202 -3.53 -23.04 -6.04
CA TRP A 202 -2.58 -23.37 -7.11
C TRP A 202 -3.25 -24.04 -8.33
N GLN A 203 -4.34 -24.77 -8.11
CA GLN A 203 -5.16 -25.37 -9.17
C GLN A 203 -5.86 -24.31 -10.05
N GLY A 204 -6.28 -23.19 -9.48
CA GLY A 204 -6.84 -22.06 -10.21
C GLY A 204 -5.81 -21.46 -11.18
N TRP A 205 -4.56 -21.31 -10.73
CA TRP A 205 -3.45 -20.88 -11.58
C TRP A 205 -3.18 -21.87 -12.72
N LEU A 206 -3.21 -23.17 -12.44
CA LEU A 206 -3.08 -24.20 -13.47
C LEU A 206 -4.22 -24.14 -14.50
N ASN A 207 -5.46 -24.00 -14.04
CA ASN A 207 -6.63 -23.88 -14.93
C ASN A 207 -6.55 -22.64 -15.81
N LEU A 208 -6.09 -21.51 -15.25
CA LEU A 208 -5.85 -20.28 -16.01
C LEU A 208 -4.80 -20.51 -17.11
N LEU A 209 -3.67 -21.18 -16.79
CA LEU A 209 -2.64 -21.52 -17.77
C LEU A 209 -3.18 -22.44 -18.88
N ILE A 210 -3.98 -23.45 -18.52
CA ILE A 210 -4.61 -24.35 -19.50
C ILE A 210 -5.57 -23.56 -20.39
N ALA A 211 -6.40 -22.68 -19.83
CA ALA A 211 -7.33 -21.85 -20.60
C ALA A 211 -6.61 -20.94 -21.60
N ILE A 212 -5.52 -20.29 -21.18
CA ILE A 212 -4.66 -19.48 -22.05
C ILE A 212 -4.08 -20.34 -23.18
N PHE A 213 -3.56 -21.52 -22.86
CA PHE A 213 -2.98 -22.43 -23.85
C PHE A 213 -4.01 -22.92 -24.87
N VAL A 214 -5.22 -23.30 -24.42
CA VAL A 214 -6.33 -23.68 -25.29
C VAL A 214 -6.74 -22.51 -26.18
N GLY A 215 -6.87 -21.30 -25.64
CA GLY A 215 -7.19 -20.10 -26.43
C GLY A 215 -6.17 -19.83 -27.54
N VAL A 216 -4.88 -19.90 -27.23
CA VAL A 216 -3.79 -19.67 -28.19
C VAL A 216 -3.77 -20.75 -29.29
N THR A 217 -3.95 -22.02 -28.92
CA THR A 217 -4.00 -23.12 -29.90
C THR A 217 -5.22 -23.01 -30.82
N LEU A 218 -6.39 -22.68 -30.28
CA LEU A 218 -7.61 -22.46 -31.06
C LEU A 218 -7.46 -21.27 -32.03
N GLY A 219 -6.82 -20.19 -31.59
CA GLY A 219 -6.53 -19.02 -32.43
C GLY A 219 -5.60 -19.38 -33.61
N LYS A 220 -4.57 -20.19 -33.37
CA LYS A 220 -3.68 -20.66 -34.43
C LYS A 220 -4.39 -21.59 -35.42
N THR A 221 -5.21 -22.52 -34.95
CA THR A 221 -5.91 -23.47 -35.83
C THR A 221 -6.94 -22.76 -36.71
N THR A 222 -7.69 -21.81 -36.17
CA THR A 222 -8.63 -20.97 -36.94
C THR A 222 -7.93 -20.12 -37.98
N ALA A 223 -6.80 -19.49 -37.64
CA ALA A 223 -5.98 -18.76 -38.62
C ALA A 223 -5.50 -19.66 -39.77
N VAL A 224 -5.05 -20.88 -39.48
CA VAL A 224 -4.64 -21.86 -40.50
C VAL A 224 -5.84 -22.33 -41.35
N MET A 225 -7.02 -22.50 -40.77
CA MET A 225 -8.21 -22.85 -41.54
C MET A 225 -8.66 -21.72 -42.47
N LEU A 226 -8.65 -20.47 -41.99
CA LEU A 226 -9.04 -19.31 -42.78
C LEU A 226 -8.10 -19.08 -43.95
N THR A 227 -6.79 -19.18 -43.74
CA THR A 227 -5.79 -19.07 -44.82
C THR A 227 -5.98 -20.17 -45.87
N ARG A 228 -6.20 -21.42 -45.45
CA ARG A 228 -6.49 -22.53 -46.38
C ARG A 228 -7.80 -22.34 -47.15
N LEU A 229 -8.82 -21.75 -46.54
CA LEU A 229 -10.09 -21.45 -47.22
C LEU A 229 -9.91 -20.32 -48.24
N ALA A 230 -9.16 -19.27 -47.89
CA ALA A 230 -8.81 -18.19 -48.79
C ALA A 230 -8.07 -18.71 -50.04
N ASP A 231 -7.04 -19.53 -49.85
CA ASP A 231 -6.28 -20.16 -50.95
C ASP A 231 -7.16 -21.01 -51.87
N ARG A 232 -8.17 -21.69 -51.30
CA ARG A 232 -9.12 -22.50 -52.10
C ARG A 232 -10.08 -21.63 -52.91
N LEU A 233 -10.58 -20.54 -52.32
CA LEU A 233 -11.47 -19.61 -53.01
C LEU A 233 -10.73 -18.91 -54.16
N GLU A 234 -9.49 -18.49 -53.94
CA GLU A 234 -8.64 -17.90 -54.98
C GLU A 234 -8.42 -18.87 -56.15
N LYS A 235 -8.11 -20.14 -55.86
CA LYS A 235 -7.97 -21.18 -56.89
C LYS A 235 -9.26 -21.46 -57.68
N MET A 236 -10.43 -21.32 -57.05
CA MET A 236 -11.71 -21.50 -57.74
C MET A 236 -12.10 -20.27 -58.57
N GLY A 237 -11.80 -19.07 -58.08
CA GLY A 237 -12.02 -17.82 -58.82
C GLY A 237 -11.08 -17.63 -60.02
N ALA A 238 -9.89 -18.23 -59.98
CA ALA A 238 -8.91 -18.19 -61.07
C ALA A 238 -9.23 -19.13 -62.26
N ARG A 239 -10.40 -19.80 -62.28
CA ARG A 239 -10.83 -20.55 -63.46
C ARG A 239 -11.25 -19.56 -64.56
N PRO A 240 -10.57 -19.54 -65.72
CA PRO A 240 -10.99 -18.69 -66.83
C PRO A 240 -12.39 -19.11 -67.26
N VAL A 241 -13.29 -18.14 -67.34
CA VAL A 241 -14.63 -18.34 -67.91
C VAL A 241 -14.44 -18.49 -69.43
N PRO A 242 -14.81 -19.63 -70.02
CA PRO A 242 -14.67 -19.88 -71.45
C PRO A 242 -15.61 -19.02 -72.30
#